data_AF-A0AAD9HVQ6-F1
#
_entry.id   AF-A0AAD9HVQ6-F1
#
_cell.length_a   1.000
_cell.length_b   1.000
_cell.length_c   1.000
_cell.angle_alpha   90.00
_cell.angle_beta   90.00
_cell.angle_gamma   90.00
#
_symmetry.space_group_name_H-M   'P 1'
#
loop_
_entity.id
_entity.type
_entity.pdbx_description
1 polymer ?
#
loop_
_entity_poly.entity_id
_entity_poly.type
_entity_poly.pdbx_seq_one_letter_code
_entity_poly.pdbx_strand_id
1 'polypeptide(L)'
;MSNVTHVPPSAWGGGGGDDGGGTLRPRDAVPDGFVAAPYYPTPRGGWLADWNASYAKAQAMVSSMTLAERTNITAGSGYLMGPCVGNTGSATRLGFPQLCLMDSALGIASTDNNTAFPAGITAGATWDKSLMYQRGVAIGEEFRCKGANVFLGPVVGPMGRKPLAGRIWEGFGADPVLQGFGAYLTIQAVQQQGVIATIKHLIGNEQERYRMNDAVQSGYSANIDDRTMHELYLWPFAQAVRAGVGAVMAAYNAVNGSACSQNSYLLNGLLKDELGFQGFALGQIQDIYTEGLYIDYRYLNKNNMTARFAFGHGLSYTQFTYTNATITAVTPLTALPPTRPAKGSTPVYSSAIPPAAEAVAPSGFHTIWRYLYSWLSASDAAAASTSSHYAYPAGYSTTQTAGPPAGGGPGGNPALFDVAYTVALTVTNTGTRYAGKAVAQAYVQFPVAGNPYDTPTVQLRDLEKTATLAPGQSATVTLSLSRKDLSVWDVQAQNWVVPAPAGRFKIWVREASDRLYLACYTDALRCEGGLASPV
;
A
#
# COMPACT_ATOMS: atom_id res chain seq x y z
N MET A 1 -10.24 44.92 -36.67
CA MET A 1 -11.05 44.17 -37.65
C MET A 1 -10.43 42.78 -37.81
N SER A 2 -11.20 41.78 -38.25
CA SER A 2 -10.75 40.43 -38.70
C SER A 2 -9.68 39.71 -37.85
N ASN A 3 -10.02 38.76 -36.99
CA ASN A 3 -10.30 37.35 -37.35
C ASN A 3 -9.33 36.74 -38.39
N VAL A 4 -8.57 35.72 -37.93
CA VAL A 4 -8.16 34.56 -38.75
C VAL A 4 -8.59 33.31 -37.97
N THR A 5 -9.26 32.39 -38.64
CA THR A 5 -9.93 31.23 -38.02
C THR A 5 -9.01 30.01 -37.90
N HIS A 6 -9.27 29.18 -36.88
CA HIS A 6 -8.61 27.89 -36.71
C HIS A 6 -9.27 26.83 -37.61
N VAL A 7 -8.48 25.92 -38.19
CA VAL A 7 -8.98 24.85 -39.07
C VAL A 7 -9.27 23.59 -38.26
N PRO A 8 -10.47 22.98 -38.35
CA PRO A 8 -10.82 21.79 -37.59
C PRO A 8 -10.30 20.50 -38.25
N PRO A 9 -9.78 19.52 -37.49
CA PRO A 9 -9.62 18.15 -37.96
C PRO A 9 -10.98 17.45 -38.02
N SER A 10 -11.32 16.83 -39.16
CA SER A 10 -12.58 16.12 -39.35
C SER A 10 -12.46 14.61 -39.22
N ALA A 11 -13.50 13.99 -38.64
CA ALA A 11 -13.99 12.64 -38.91
C ALA A 11 -12.99 11.45 -38.91
N TRP A 12 -12.99 10.71 -37.80
CA TRP A 12 -13.20 9.24 -37.86
C TRP A 12 -14.40 8.90 -36.98
N GLY A 13 -15.57 8.71 -37.61
CA GLY A 13 -16.82 8.31 -36.93
C GLY A 13 -17.06 6.81 -37.09
N GLY A 14 -17.58 6.15 -36.05
CA GLY A 14 -17.60 4.68 -35.99
C GLY A 14 -18.66 4.00 -35.09
N GLY A 15 -19.76 4.69 -34.76
CA GLY A 15 -20.98 4.09 -34.19
C GLY A 15 -20.91 3.61 -32.72
N GLY A 16 -21.64 4.26 -31.81
CA GLY A 16 -21.60 3.85 -30.39
C GLY A 16 -22.51 4.59 -29.39
N GLY A 17 -23.70 5.06 -29.80
CA GLY A 17 -24.73 5.59 -28.89
C GLY A 17 -24.56 7.06 -28.46
N ASP A 18 -25.58 7.87 -28.72
CA ASP A 18 -25.67 9.24 -28.21
C ASP A 18 -26.08 9.25 -26.73
N ASP A 19 -25.22 9.78 -25.87
CA ASP A 19 -25.57 10.29 -24.54
C ASP A 19 -25.54 11.83 -24.64
N GLY A 20 -26.58 12.39 -25.26
CA GLY A 20 -26.65 13.79 -25.66
C GLY A 20 -26.85 14.77 -24.50
N GLY A 21 -25.93 15.73 -24.35
CA GLY A 21 -26.04 16.84 -23.39
C GLY A 21 -24.94 16.82 -22.32
N GLY A 22 -24.23 17.94 -22.16
CA GLY A 22 -23.14 18.11 -21.21
C GLY A 22 -23.58 18.29 -19.75
N THR A 23 -24.55 17.51 -19.27
CA THR A 23 -24.95 17.52 -17.86
C THR A 23 -23.96 16.70 -17.03
N LEU A 24 -23.23 17.39 -16.14
CA LEU A 24 -22.42 16.75 -15.12
C LEU A 24 -23.35 15.95 -14.19
N ARG A 25 -23.34 14.62 -14.34
CA ARG A 25 -24.14 13.71 -13.50
C ARG A 25 -23.66 13.85 -12.04
N PRO A 26 -24.58 13.98 -11.07
CA PRO A 26 -24.19 14.01 -9.66
C PRO A 26 -23.49 12.71 -9.29
N ARG A 27 -22.62 12.77 -8.27
CA ARG A 27 -21.97 11.57 -7.73
C ARG A 27 -23.02 10.58 -7.25
N ASP A 28 -22.90 9.32 -7.66
CA ASP A 28 -23.74 8.23 -7.19
C ASP A 28 -23.79 8.17 -5.66
N ALA A 29 -24.95 7.80 -5.12
CA ALA A 29 -25.11 7.55 -3.71
C ALA A 29 -24.20 6.39 -3.27
N VAL A 30 -23.79 6.41 -2.00
CA VAL A 30 -23.09 5.30 -1.38
C VAL A 30 -24.12 4.19 -1.10
N PRO A 31 -23.96 2.96 -1.60
CA PRO A 31 -24.92 1.88 -1.36
C PRO A 31 -24.99 1.49 0.11
N ASP A 32 -26.16 0.98 0.52
CA ASP A 32 -26.36 0.48 1.88
C ASP A 32 -25.33 -0.59 2.27
N GLY A 33 -24.88 -0.53 3.52
CA GLY A 33 -23.79 -1.36 4.06
C GLY A 33 -22.37 -0.79 3.88
N PHE A 34 -22.14 0.10 2.92
CA PHE A 34 -20.81 0.69 2.67
C PHE A 34 -20.61 2.00 3.44
N VAL A 35 -20.41 1.95 4.76
CA VAL A 35 -20.31 3.17 5.59
C VAL A 35 -18.89 3.41 6.11
N ALA A 36 -18.35 4.61 5.94
CA ALA A 36 -17.12 5.05 6.62
C ALA A 36 -17.41 5.35 8.11
N ALA A 37 -17.41 4.31 8.94
CA ALA A 37 -17.71 4.41 10.37
C ALA A 37 -16.72 5.35 11.12
N PRO A 38 -17.19 6.15 12.10
CA PRO A 38 -16.31 7.05 12.84
C PRO A 38 -15.33 6.28 13.75
N TYR A 39 -14.02 6.50 13.57
CA TYR A 39 -12.99 5.89 14.43
C TYR A 39 -12.14 6.96 15.12
N TYR A 40 -12.36 7.14 16.43
CA TYR A 40 -11.72 8.16 17.26
C TYR A 40 -11.35 7.62 18.67
N PRO A 41 -10.33 8.17 19.35
CA PRO A 41 -9.34 9.14 18.85
C PRO A 41 -8.51 8.60 17.68
N THR A 42 -7.74 9.49 17.06
CA THR A 42 -6.54 9.08 16.33
C THR A 42 -5.57 8.35 17.29
N PRO A 43 -5.11 7.13 16.97
CA PRO A 43 -4.11 6.45 17.75
C PRO A 43 -2.80 7.24 17.81
N ARG A 44 -2.22 7.36 19.00
CA ARG A 44 -0.86 7.86 19.18
C ARG A 44 0.14 6.80 18.73
N GLY A 45 1.22 7.22 18.08
CA GLY A 45 2.40 6.39 17.82
C GLY A 45 3.43 6.44 18.94
N GLY A 46 4.55 5.73 18.77
CA GLY A 46 5.65 5.58 19.72
C GLY A 46 5.54 4.39 20.67
N TRP A 47 4.52 3.54 20.49
CA TRP A 47 4.27 2.36 21.34
C TRP A 47 4.95 1.07 20.85
N LEU A 48 5.49 1.05 19.62
CA LEU A 48 6.31 -0.04 19.11
C LEU A 48 7.78 0.16 19.53
N ALA A 49 8.40 -0.92 20.02
CA ALA A 49 9.78 -0.89 20.55
C ALA A 49 10.80 -0.35 19.53
N ASP A 50 10.74 -0.81 18.28
CA ASP A 50 11.65 -0.42 17.19
C ASP A 50 11.55 1.07 16.85
N TRP A 51 10.41 1.70 17.15
CA TRP A 51 10.14 3.11 16.91
C TRP A 51 10.42 4.01 18.12
N ASN A 52 10.60 3.44 19.31
CA ASN A 52 10.79 4.18 20.57
C ASN A 52 11.98 5.16 20.49
N ALA A 53 13.13 4.72 19.94
CA ALA A 53 14.31 5.57 19.79
C ALA A 53 14.10 6.76 18.82
N SER A 54 13.26 6.59 17.80
CA SER A 54 12.86 7.67 16.89
C SER A 54 11.86 8.62 17.54
N TYR A 55 10.89 8.08 18.29
CA TYR A 55 9.90 8.88 19.02
C TYR A 55 10.48 9.65 20.20
N ALA A 56 11.50 9.14 20.89
CA ALA A 56 12.21 9.87 21.94
C ALA A 56 12.92 11.12 21.38
N LYS A 57 13.60 10.97 20.21
CA LYS A 57 14.20 12.10 19.48
C LYS A 57 13.16 13.11 19.00
N ALA A 58 12.06 12.62 18.43
CA ALA A 58 10.96 13.46 17.98
C ALA A 58 10.31 14.21 19.15
N GLN A 59 10.05 13.55 20.28
CA GLN A 59 9.45 14.16 21.47
C GLN A 59 10.33 15.28 22.03
N ALA A 60 11.64 15.04 22.18
CA ALA A 60 12.58 16.06 22.66
C ALA A 60 12.57 17.33 21.79
N MET A 61 12.52 17.19 20.47
CA MET A 61 12.48 18.33 19.54
C MET A 61 11.09 19.01 19.52
N VAL A 62 10.01 18.25 19.32
CA VAL A 62 8.63 18.76 19.17
C VAL A 62 8.09 19.39 20.45
N SER A 63 8.53 18.93 21.62
CA SER A 63 8.21 19.55 22.91
C SER A 63 8.90 20.91 23.09
N SER A 64 9.98 21.17 22.34
CA SER A 64 10.73 22.42 22.35
C SER A 64 10.25 23.42 21.29
N MET A 65 9.33 23.03 20.41
CA MET A 65 8.77 23.88 19.33
C MET A 65 7.73 24.88 19.84
N THR A 66 7.56 25.99 19.12
CA THR A 66 6.36 26.84 19.25
C THR A 66 5.16 26.24 18.51
N LEU A 67 3.97 26.81 18.69
CA LEU A 67 2.78 26.45 17.90
C LEU A 67 3.03 26.63 16.40
N ALA A 68 3.50 27.81 15.99
CA ALA A 68 3.80 28.08 14.59
C ALA A 68 4.83 27.09 14.02
N GLU A 69 5.91 26.76 14.74
CA GLU A 69 6.91 25.77 14.30
C GLU A 69 6.30 24.37 14.11
N ARG A 70 5.45 23.90 15.04
CA ARG A 70 4.71 22.63 14.91
C ARG A 70 3.81 22.63 13.67
N THR A 71 3.05 23.70 13.45
CA THR A 71 2.19 23.83 12.27
C THR A 71 3.01 23.89 10.99
N ASN A 72 4.14 24.58 10.98
CA ASN A 72 5.00 24.76 9.80
C ASN A 72 5.48 23.41 9.26
N ILE A 73 5.96 22.52 10.12
CA ILE A 73 6.45 21.19 9.69
C ILE A 73 5.34 20.24 9.23
N THR A 74 4.06 20.53 9.54
CA THR A 74 2.90 19.75 9.07
C THR A 74 2.25 20.30 7.80
N ALA A 75 2.58 21.52 7.38
CA ALA A 75 1.99 22.19 6.22
C ALA A 75 2.99 22.29 5.06
N GLY A 76 2.48 22.23 3.83
CA GLY A 76 3.27 22.54 2.63
C GLY A 76 3.47 24.04 2.47
N SER A 77 4.63 24.48 1.98
CA SER A 77 4.94 25.90 1.74
C SER A 77 4.12 26.57 0.63
N GLY A 78 3.38 25.79 -0.16
CA GLY A 78 2.62 26.23 -1.32
C GLY A 78 3.16 25.62 -2.63
N TYR A 79 2.32 25.61 -3.67
CA TYR A 79 2.70 25.03 -4.96
C TYR A 79 3.80 25.87 -5.64
N LEU A 80 4.90 25.21 -6.02
CA LEU A 80 6.14 25.83 -6.54
C LEU A 80 6.85 26.78 -5.56
N MET A 81 6.53 26.72 -4.25
CA MET A 81 7.15 27.56 -3.20
C MET A 81 8.35 26.87 -2.53
N GLY A 82 9.23 26.29 -3.35
CA GLY A 82 10.42 25.55 -2.92
C GLY A 82 10.99 24.67 -4.05
N PRO A 83 12.17 24.05 -3.85
CA PRO A 83 12.88 23.31 -4.91
C PRO A 83 12.24 21.97 -5.30
N CYS A 84 11.37 21.40 -4.45
CA CYS A 84 10.77 20.08 -4.66
C CYS A 84 9.26 20.16 -4.93
N VAL A 85 8.65 19.08 -5.46
CA VAL A 85 7.21 19.09 -5.82
C VAL A 85 6.29 19.28 -4.61
N GLY A 86 6.75 18.86 -3.43
CA GLY A 86 6.23 19.31 -2.14
C GLY A 86 7.38 19.71 -1.23
N ASN A 87 7.18 20.76 -0.43
CA ASN A 87 8.15 21.21 0.58
C ASN A 87 7.38 21.59 1.84
N THR A 88 7.83 21.19 3.04
CA THR A 88 7.17 21.60 4.29
C THR A 88 7.55 23.04 4.68
N GLY A 89 6.93 23.59 5.73
CA GLY A 89 7.60 24.60 6.55
C GLY A 89 8.82 24.04 7.30
N SER A 90 9.46 24.88 8.13
CA SER A 90 10.68 24.54 8.88
C SER A 90 10.63 25.04 10.33
N ALA A 91 11.51 24.51 11.18
CA ALA A 91 11.74 24.99 12.55
C ALA A 91 13.25 25.17 12.77
N THR A 92 13.84 26.08 11.99
CA THR A 92 15.30 26.30 11.90
C THR A 92 15.96 26.68 13.22
N ARG A 93 15.22 27.33 14.13
CA ARG A 93 15.65 27.61 15.53
C ARG A 93 16.06 26.35 16.30
N LEU A 94 15.48 25.20 15.95
CA LEU A 94 15.78 23.88 16.53
C LEU A 94 16.58 22.98 15.56
N GLY A 95 17.08 23.54 14.46
CA GLY A 95 17.82 22.80 13.43
C GLY A 95 16.95 21.91 12.52
N PHE A 96 15.61 21.99 12.59
CA PHE A 96 14.74 21.22 11.69
C PHE A 96 14.57 21.97 10.35
N PRO A 97 15.06 21.42 9.21
CA PRO A 97 14.98 22.07 7.91
C PRO A 97 13.57 22.01 7.32
N GLN A 98 13.37 22.69 6.19
CA GLN A 98 12.27 22.36 5.29
C GLN A 98 12.51 20.96 4.71
N LEU A 99 11.54 20.05 4.83
CA LEU A 99 11.62 18.75 4.19
C LEU A 99 11.27 18.87 2.71
N CYS A 100 12.15 18.34 1.85
CA CYS A 100 11.92 18.14 0.42
C CYS A 100 11.19 16.80 0.20
N LEU A 101 10.00 16.87 -0.43
CA LEU A 101 9.24 15.72 -0.91
C LEU A 101 9.29 15.69 -2.44
N MET A 102 9.76 14.59 -3.02
CA MET A 102 9.98 14.49 -4.46
C MET A 102 9.37 13.22 -5.07
N ASP A 103 8.76 13.36 -6.25
CA ASP A 103 8.46 12.22 -7.14
C ASP A 103 9.74 11.73 -7.85
N SER A 104 9.78 10.57 -8.50
CA SER A 104 8.72 9.59 -8.77
C SER A 104 9.11 8.20 -8.26
N ALA A 105 8.15 7.26 -8.27
CA ALA A 105 8.37 5.86 -7.89
C ALA A 105 9.34 5.06 -8.83
N LEU A 106 9.92 5.70 -9.85
CA LEU A 106 10.90 5.12 -10.77
C LEU A 106 12.18 5.94 -10.98
N GLY A 107 12.48 6.87 -10.07
CA GLY A 107 13.62 7.77 -10.17
C GLY A 107 13.21 9.21 -9.90
N ILE A 108 14.18 10.05 -9.52
CA ILE A 108 13.89 11.42 -9.10
C ILE A 108 13.41 12.27 -10.27
N ALA A 109 12.27 12.93 -10.10
CA ALA A 109 11.61 13.72 -11.13
C ALA A 109 12.13 15.17 -11.17
N SER A 110 11.94 15.82 -12.32
CA SER A 110 12.16 17.26 -12.51
C SER A 110 13.58 17.75 -12.14
N THR A 111 14.59 16.92 -12.35
CA THR A 111 16.01 17.27 -12.16
C THR A 111 16.85 16.77 -13.35
N ASP A 112 18.15 17.00 -13.31
CA ASP A 112 19.13 16.55 -14.30
C ASP A 112 19.99 15.38 -13.78
N ASN A 113 20.84 14.81 -14.62
CA ASN A 113 21.92 13.89 -14.22
C ASN A 113 21.46 12.72 -13.31
N ASN A 114 20.31 12.12 -13.63
CA ASN A 114 19.66 11.07 -12.85
C ASN A 114 19.16 9.93 -13.77
N THR A 115 18.82 8.79 -13.17
CA THR A 115 18.38 7.60 -13.89
C THR A 115 16.86 7.52 -13.97
N ALA A 116 16.36 7.18 -15.17
CA ALA A 116 14.99 6.72 -15.36
C ALA A 116 14.95 5.20 -15.23
N PHE A 117 14.60 4.69 -14.04
CA PHE A 117 14.54 3.25 -13.79
C PHE A 117 13.29 2.61 -14.45
N PRO A 118 13.30 1.28 -14.68
CA PRO A 118 12.10 0.57 -15.11
C PRO A 118 10.91 0.82 -14.16
N ALA A 119 9.70 0.87 -14.73
CA ALA A 119 8.47 1.10 -13.99
C ALA A 119 8.19 -0.03 -12.96
N GLY A 120 7.29 0.23 -12.01
CA GLY A 120 6.91 -0.75 -10.98
C GLY A 120 6.45 -2.08 -11.60
N ILE A 121 5.65 -2.01 -12.67
CA ILE A 121 5.11 -3.22 -13.31
C ILE A 121 6.19 -4.02 -14.03
N THR A 122 7.22 -3.35 -14.55
CA THR A 122 8.39 -4.00 -15.14
C THR A 122 9.25 -4.67 -14.07
N ALA A 123 9.39 -4.03 -12.89
CA ALA A 123 10.06 -4.63 -11.73
C ALA A 123 9.27 -5.84 -11.19
N GLY A 124 7.95 -5.74 -11.11
CA GLY A 124 7.03 -6.84 -10.79
C GLY A 124 7.18 -8.03 -11.75
N ALA A 125 7.14 -7.76 -13.06
CA ALA A 125 7.35 -8.75 -14.12
C ALA A 125 8.74 -9.41 -14.12
N THR A 126 9.71 -8.94 -13.31
CA THR A 126 10.95 -9.70 -13.09
C THR A 126 10.72 -10.96 -12.24
N TRP A 127 9.73 -10.96 -11.34
CA TRP A 127 9.57 -11.96 -10.27
C TRP A 127 10.85 -12.19 -9.44
N ASP A 128 11.71 -11.17 -9.33
CA ASP A 128 13.05 -11.26 -8.75
C ASP A 128 13.16 -10.32 -7.55
N LYS A 129 12.97 -10.88 -6.33
CA LYS A 129 13.01 -10.13 -5.06
C LYS A 129 14.34 -9.35 -4.89
N SER A 130 15.45 -9.87 -5.44
CA SER A 130 16.75 -9.20 -5.38
C SER A 130 16.79 -7.95 -6.28
N LEU A 131 16.26 -8.03 -7.52
CA LEU A 131 16.19 -6.87 -8.42
C LEU A 131 15.23 -5.79 -7.89
N MET A 132 14.13 -6.15 -7.23
CA MET A 132 13.23 -5.19 -6.57
C MET A 132 13.97 -4.37 -5.50
N TYR A 133 14.73 -5.04 -4.62
CA TYR A 133 15.53 -4.40 -3.59
C TYR A 133 16.66 -3.54 -4.21
N GLN A 134 17.44 -4.08 -5.17
CA GLN A 134 18.54 -3.36 -5.82
C GLN A 134 18.07 -2.09 -6.55
N ARG A 135 16.92 -2.14 -7.23
CA ARG A 135 16.26 -0.96 -7.82
C ARG A 135 15.92 0.09 -6.75
N GLY A 136 15.45 -0.35 -5.59
CA GLY A 136 15.17 0.54 -4.46
C GLY A 136 16.42 1.18 -3.86
N VAL A 137 17.56 0.48 -3.82
CA VAL A 137 18.84 1.05 -3.34
C VAL A 137 19.27 2.20 -4.25
N ALA A 138 19.38 1.95 -5.56
CA ALA A 138 19.83 2.96 -6.53
C ALA A 138 18.89 4.18 -6.61
N ILE A 139 17.57 3.98 -6.47
CA ILE A 139 16.62 5.09 -6.33
C ILE A 139 16.88 5.86 -5.02
N GLY A 140 17.06 5.18 -3.88
CA GLY A 140 17.36 5.82 -2.60
C GLY A 140 18.65 6.65 -2.64
N GLU A 141 19.70 6.14 -3.30
CA GLU A 141 20.98 6.82 -3.51
C GLU A 141 20.81 8.12 -4.31
N GLU A 142 20.12 8.09 -5.46
CA GLU A 142 19.89 9.32 -6.26
C GLU A 142 19.07 10.37 -5.51
N PHE A 143 18.01 9.97 -4.81
CA PHE A 143 17.22 10.88 -3.98
C PHE A 143 18.07 11.49 -2.86
N ARG A 144 18.91 10.67 -2.20
CA ARG A 144 19.81 11.12 -1.14
C ARG A 144 20.86 12.11 -1.64
N CYS A 145 21.49 11.82 -2.78
CA CYS A 145 22.49 12.69 -3.40
C CYS A 145 21.90 14.01 -3.90
N LYS A 146 20.65 14.02 -4.35
CA LYS A 146 19.90 15.23 -4.74
C LYS A 146 19.30 16.00 -3.54
N GLY A 147 19.54 15.55 -2.31
CA GLY A 147 19.09 16.22 -1.09
C GLY A 147 17.62 16.02 -0.73
N ALA A 148 16.91 15.12 -1.42
CA ALA A 148 15.51 14.84 -1.12
C ALA A 148 15.37 14.07 0.21
N ASN A 149 14.42 14.49 1.05
CA ASN A 149 14.19 13.85 2.35
C ASN A 149 13.13 12.76 2.27
N VAL A 150 12.18 12.89 1.34
CA VAL A 150 11.05 11.99 1.18
C VAL A 150 10.90 11.57 -0.29
N PHE A 151 11.02 10.27 -0.53
CA PHE A 151 10.69 9.57 -1.77
C PHE A 151 9.18 9.35 -1.85
N LEU A 152 8.51 9.92 -2.85
CA LEU A 152 7.08 9.71 -3.08
C LEU A 152 6.80 8.38 -3.79
N GLY A 153 7.20 7.27 -3.17
CA GLY A 153 6.94 5.91 -3.63
C GLY A 153 7.34 4.86 -2.56
N PRO A 154 7.19 3.55 -2.85
CA PRO A 154 6.67 2.97 -4.10
C PRO A 154 5.14 3.05 -4.22
N VAL A 155 4.59 2.55 -5.33
CA VAL A 155 3.15 2.49 -5.58
C VAL A 155 2.61 1.07 -5.44
N VAL A 156 1.46 0.92 -4.78
CA VAL A 156 0.64 -0.31 -4.72
C VAL A 156 -0.88 -0.08 -4.81
N GLY A 157 -1.31 1.18 -4.76
CA GLY A 157 -2.63 1.62 -5.23
C GLY A 157 -2.38 2.61 -6.38
N PRO A 158 -2.77 2.35 -7.65
CA PRO A 158 -3.57 1.22 -8.10
C PRO A 158 -2.95 -0.16 -7.90
N MET A 159 -3.79 -1.08 -7.44
CA MET A 159 -3.59 -2.53 -7.42
C MET A 159 -3.55 -3.09 -8.84
N GLY A 160 -4.47 -2.67 -9.72
CA GLY A 160 -4.64 -3.18 -11.08
C GLY A 160 -6.07 -3.57 -11.47
N ARG A 161 -7.10 -3.14 -10.73
CA ARG A 161 -8.50 -3.62 -10.91
C ARG A 161 -9.03 -3.53 -12.34
N LYS A 162 -8.80 -2.39 -12.99
CA LYS A 162 -9.28 -2.09 -14.35
C LYS A 162 -8.08 -2.03 -15.29
N PRO A 163 -7.91 -2.94 -16.26
CA PRO A 163 -6.70 -3.01 -17.10
C PRO A 163 -6.48 -1.77 -17.99
N LEU A 164 -7.49 -0.89 -18.13
CA LEU A 164 -7.41 0.40 -18.84
C LEU A 164 -7.14 1.60 -17.91
N ALA A 165 -6.82 1.37 -16.63
CA ALA A 165 -6.51 2.44 -15.68
C ALA A 165 -5.11 3.03 -15.93
N GLY A 166 -5.03 4.35 -15.99
CA GLY A 166 -3.84 5.07 -16.48
C GLY A 166 -2.57 4.98 -15.62
N ARG A 167 -2.59 4.34 -14.46
CA ARG A 167 -1.49 4.33 -13.47
C ARG A 167 -1.08 2.96 -12.92
N ILE A 168 -1.67 1.86 -13.39
CA ILE A 168 -1.32 0.49 -12.93
C ILE A 168 0.19 0.22 -13.07
N TRP A 169 0.79 0.77 -14.13
CA TRP A 169 2.21 0.63 -14.47
C TRP A 169 3.17 1.18 -13.40
N GLU A 170 2.72 2.10 -12.54
CA GLU A 170 3.52 2.59 -11.41
C GLU A 170 3.66 1.54 -10.29
N GLY A 171 2.65 0.68 -10.10
CA GLY A 171 2.64 -0.43 -9.16
C GLY A 171 3.14 -1.74 -9.79
N PHE A 172 3.27 -2.81 -9.00
CA PHE A 172 4.00 -4.02 -9.40
C PHE A 172 3.18 -5.08 -10.17
N GLY A 173 1.89 -4.86 -10.40
CA GLY A 173 0.98 -5.79 -11.08
C GLY A 173 -0.25 -6.15 -10.24
N ALA A 174 -1.17 -6.94 -10.79
CA ALA A 174 -2.54 -7.04 -10.29
C ALA A 174 -2.78 -7.94 -9.05
N ASP A 175 -1.72 -8.48 -8.42
CA ASP A 175 -1.85 -9.34 -7.23
C ASP A 175 -1.27 -8.69 -5.95
N PRO A 176 -2.00 -8.71 -4.82
CA PRO A 176 -1.59 -8.08 -3.57
C PRO A 176 -0.32 -8.65 -2.93
N VAL A 177 0.04 -9.91 -3.18
CA VAL A 177 1.28 -10.51 -2.66
C VAL A 177 2.47 -10.03 -3.48
N LEU A 178 2.34 -9.98 -4.82
CA LEU A 178 3.38 -9.41 -5.69
C LEU A 178 3.60 -7.91 -5.41
N GLN A 179 2.51 -7.15 -5.26
CA GLN A 179 2.54 -5.74 -4.81
C GLN A 179 3.16 -5.61 -3.41
N GLY A 180 2.84 -6.53 -2.49
CA GLY A 180 3.38 -6.57 -1.14
C GLY A 180 4.90 -6.80 -1.08
N PHE A 181 5.44 -7.72 -1.89
CA PHE A 181 6.89 -7.90 -2.03
C PHE A 181 7.56 -6.66 -2.62
N GLY A 182 7.00 -6.12 -3.72
CA GLY A 182 7.52 -4.91 -4.36
C GLY A 182 7.58 -3.72 -3.41
N ALA A 183 6.53 -3.51 -2.60
CA ALA A 183 6.51 -2.51 -1.54
C ALA A 183 7.59 -2.78 -0.48
N TYR A 184 7.54 -3.95 0.18
CA TYR A 184 8.42 -4.26 1.31
C TYR A 184 9.90 -4.07 0.96
N LEU A 185 10.31 -4.63 -0.18
CA LEU A 185 11.71 -4.64 -0.64
C LEU A 185 12.17 -3.24 -1.08
N THR A 186 11.34 -2.48 -1.79
CA THR A 186 11.69 -1.11 -2.21
C THR A 186 11.76 -0.16 -1.00
N ILE A 187 10.86 -0.31 -0.02
CA ILE A 187 10.84 0.52 1.20
C ILE A 187 12.08 0.29 2.05
N GLN A 188 12.42 -0.97 2.33
CA GLN A 188 13.65 -1.33 3.06
C GLN A 188 14.88 -0.73 2.36
N ALA A 189 15.00 -0.94 1.05
CA ALA A 189 16.13 -0.50 0.25
C ALA A 189 16.32 1.04 0.22
N VAL A 190 15.24 1.81 0.01
CA VAL A 190 15.28 3.28 -0.03
C VAL A 190 15.59 3.86 1.36
N GLN A 191 14.93 3.36 2.41
CA GLN A 191 15.10 3.91 3.76
C GLN A 191 16.48 3.62 4.34
N GLN A 192 17.13 2.53 3.92
CA GLN A 192 18.53 2.25 4.25
C GLN A 192 19.51 3.30 3.70
N GLN A 193 19.13 4.05 2.66
CA GLN A 193 19.94 5.17 2.12
C GLN A 193 19.69 6.51 2.84
N GLY A 194 18.85 6.53 3.87
CA GLY A 194 18.54 7.76 4.62
C GLY A 194 17.56 8.70 3.91
N VAL A 195 16.59 8.14 3.17
CA VAL A 195 15.46 8.83 2.52
C VAL A 195 14.16 8.17 3.00
N ILE A 196 13.17 8.96 3.43
CA ILE A 196 11.88 8.42 3.90
C ILE A 196 11.07 7.91 2.69
N ALA A 197 10.61 6.66 2.73
CA ALA A 197 9.73 6.12 1.71
C ALA A 197 8.25 6.47 1.99
N THR A 198 7.45 6.62 0.94
CA THR A 198 6.03 6.99 0.99
C THR A 198 5.18 5.99 0.21
N ILE A 199 4.62 5.00 0.89
CA ILE A 199 3.74 4.04 0.21
C ILE A 199 2.45 4.77 -0.26
N LYS A 200 2.12 4.61 -1.55
CA LYS A 200 0.98 5.31 -2.18
C LYS A 200 0.18 4.40 -3.13
N HIS A 201 -1.08 4.65 -3.43
CA HIS A 201 -1.98 5.69 -2.93
C HIS A 201 -3.06 5.00 -2.08
N LEU A 202 -3.16 5.33 -0.78
CA LEU A 202 -4.05 4.66 0.19
C LEU A 202 -5.49 5.25 0.14
N ILE A 203 -6.52 4.57 -0.38
CA ILE A 203 -6.56 3.16 -0.83
C ILE A 203 -7.72 2.89 -1.78
N GLY A 204 -7.44 2.29 -2.95
CA GLY A 204 -8.46 2.10 -3.99
C GLY A 204 -8.60 3.34 -4.89
N ASN A 205 -7.48 3.80 -5.45
CA ASN A 205 -7.47 4.69 -6.61
C ASN A 205 -7.14 3.87 -7.87
N GLU A 206 -8.12 3.17 -8.42
CA GLU A 206 -7.99 2.25 -9.55
C GLU A 206 -8.46 2.83 -10.89
N GLN A 207 -8.83 4.11 -11.00
CA GLN A 207 -8.86 4.79 -12.30
C GLN A 207 -8.54 6.30 -12.19
N GLU A 208 -8.31 6.94 -13.34
CA GLU A 208 -8.01 8.38 -13.41
C GLU A 208 -9.25 9.25 -13.65
N ARG A 209 -10.31 8.66 -14.21
CA ARG A 209 -11.53 9.38 -14.58
C ARG A 209 -12.33 9.73 -13.32
N TYR A 210 -12.66 11.02 -13.16
CA TYR A 210 -13.27 11.61 -11.96
C TYR A 210 -12.35 11.65 -10.72
N ARG A 211 -11.03 11.39 -10.85
CA ARG A 211 -10.11 11.23 -9.70
C ARG A 211 -9.93 12.46 -8.80
N MET A 212 -10.50 13.62 -9.12
CA MET A 212 -10.37 14.83 -8.30
C MET A 212 -11.71 15.54 -8.15
N ASN A 213 -11.92 16.15 -6.99
CA ASN A 213 -12.91 17.22 -6.85
C ASN A 213 -12.40 18.47 -7.57
N ASP A 214 -13.26 19.11 -8.35
CA ASP A 214 -13.07 20.48 -8.85
C ASP A 214 -14.33 21.32 -8.57
N ALA A 215 -14.42 22.51 -9.17
CA ALA A 215 -15.51 23.46 -8.93
C ALA A 215 -16.89 23.01 -9.47
N VAL A 216 -16.93 22.02 -10.35
CA VAL A 216 -18.17 21.53 -10.99
C VAL A 216 -18.34 20.01 -10.92
N GLN A 217 -17.27 19.26 -10.64
CA GLN A 217 -17.24 17.80 -10.60
C GLN A 217 -16.79 17.31 -9.21
N SER A 218 -17.66 16.60 -8.52
CA SER A 218 -17.27 15.77 -7.37
C SER A 218 -16.58 14.50 -7.85
N GLY A 219 -15.51 14.09 -7.17
CA GLY A 219 -15.01 12.73 -7.29
C GLY A 219 -16.01 11.71 -6.73
N TYR A 220 -15.97 10.53 -7.31
CA TYR A 220 -16.72 9.27 -7.14
C TYR A 220 -16.41 8.49 -5.81
N SER A 221 -17.25 7.61 -5.21
CA SER A 221 -17.03 7.03 -3.84
C SER A 221 -16.61 5.54 -3.74
N ALA A 222 -15.49 5.21 -3.07
CA ALA A 222 -14.84 3.89 -3.17
C ALA A 222 -15.49 2.93 -2.21
N ASN A 223 -16.60 2.38 -2.66
CA ASN A 223 -17.48 1.56 -1.87
C ASN A 223 -16.91 0.14 -1.84
N ILE A 224 -15.98 -0.10 -0.91
CA ILE A 224 -15.23 -1.34 -0.72
C ILE A 224 -15.73 -1.99 0.57
N ASP A 225 -16.09 -3.28 0.50
CA ASP A 225 -16.49 -4.04 1.67
C ASP A 225 -15.28 -4.41 2.54
N ASP A 226 -15.54 -4.65 3.82
CA ASP A 226 -14.49 -4.86 4.83
C ASP A 226 -13.58 -6.07 4.52
N ARG A 227 -14.12 -7.14 3.91
CA ARG A 227 -13.32 -8.32 3.54
C ARG A 227 -12.46 -8.05 2.31
N THR A 228 -13.01 -7.41 1.28
CA THR A 228 -12.25 -6.98 0.09
C THR A 228 -11.17 -5.96 0.44
N MET A 229 -11.42 -5.08 1.41
CA MET A 229 -10.39 -4.16 1.92
C MET A 229 -9.19 -4.96 2.46
N HIS A 230 -9.41 -5.89 3.38
CA HIS A 230 -8.34 -6.63 4.06
C HIS A 230 -7.62 -7.67 3.18
N GLU A 231 -8.35 -8.47 2.38
CA GLU A 231 -7.78 -9.56 1.57
C GLU A 231 -7.21 -9.11 0.20
N LEU A 232 -7.48 -7.88 -0.24
CA LEU A 232 -6.97 -7.35 -1.50
C LEU A 232 -6.24 -6.01 -1.32
N TYR A 233 -6.98 -4.91 -1.17
CA TYR A 233 -6.40 -3.58 -1.34
C TYR A 233 -5.43 -3.18 -0.20
N LEU A 234 -5.70 -3.58 1.04
CA LEU A 234 -4.91 -3.19 2.23
C LEU A 234 -3.69 -4.10 2.45
N TRP A 235 -3.70 -5.30 1.88
CA TRP A 235 -2.62 -6.30 2.02
C TRP A 235 -1.21 -5.75 1.70
N PRO A 236 -0.95 -5.07 0.58
CA PRO A 236 0.39 -4.51 0.31
C PRO A 236 0.74 -3.34 1.24
N PHE A 237 -0.24 -2.57 1.72
CA PHE A 237 0.00 -1.54 2.74
C PHE A 237 0.37 -2.17 4.10
N ALA A 238 -0.21 -3.32 4.46
CA ALA A 238 0.21 -4.08 5.64
C ALA A 238 1.68 -4.50 5.54
N GLN A 239 2.13 -4.98 4.38
CA GLN A 239 3.55 -5.30 4.15
C GLN A 239 4.43 -4.03 4.17
N ALA A 240 3.96 -2.90 3.65
CA ALA A 240 4.68 -1.62 3.72
C ALA A 240 4.87 -1.12 5.16
N VAL A 241 3.84 -1.22 6.02
CA VAL A 241 3.97 -0.87 7.44
C VAL A 241 4.87 -1.86 8.18
N ARG A 242 4.80 -3.16 7.87
CA ARG A 242 5.74 -4.19 8.35
C ARG A 242 7.19 -3.93 7.90
N ALA A 243 7.39 -3.31 6.74
CA ALA A 243 8.68 -2.85 6.25
C ALA A 243 9.20 -1.57 6.94
N GLY A 244 8.45 -1.01 7.89
CA GLY A 244 8.83 0.19 8.63
C GLY A 244 8.74 1.48 7.82
N VAL A 245 7.81 1.57 6.85
CA VAL A 245 7.64 2.78 6.02
C VAL A 245 7.41 4.04 6.87
N GLY A 246 8.12 5.13 6.57
CA GLY A 246 8.05 6.38 7.33
C GLY A 246 6.90 7.31 6.93
N ALA A 247 6.35 7.15 5.74
CA ALA A 247 5.22 7.95 5.25
C ALA A 247 4.19 7.10 4.49
N VAL A 248 2.93 7.55 4.52
CA VAL A 248 1.85 7.05 3.65
C VAL A 248 1.21 8.23 2.94
N MET A 249 0.99 8.11 1.64
CA MET A 249 0.13 9.05 0.92
C MET A 249 -1.26 8.45 0.82
N ALA A 250 -2.18 8.98 1.62
CA ALA A 250 -3.60 8.80 1.36
C ALA A 250 -3.90 9.29 -0.05
N ALA A 251 -4.74 8.55 -0.75
CA ALA A 251 -4.86 8.65 -2.17
C ALA A 251 -5.54 9.96 -2.59
N TYR A 252 -5.72 10.09 -3.90
CA TYR A 252 -6.90 10.77 -4.36
C TYR A 252 -8.15 10.11 -3.74
N ASN A 253 -8.38 8.79 -3.83
CA ASN A 253 -9.72 8.28 -3.57
C ASN A 253 -10.45 8.66 -2.24
N ALA A 254 -11.78 8.52 -2.22
CA ALA A 254 -12.58 8.48 -1.00
C ALA A 254 -13.05 7.06 -0.81
N VAL A 255 -13.20 6.55 0.42
CA VAL A 255 -13.75 5.23 0.73
C VAL A 255 -15.09 5.38 1.44
N ASN A 256 -16.09 4.59 1.05
CA ASN A 256 -17.39 4.47 1.73
C ASN A 256 -18.02 5.83 2.13
N GLY A 257 -17.96 6.79 1.19
CA GLY A 257 -18.50 8.16 1.32
C GLY A 257 -17.50 9.25 1.73
N SER A 258 -16.34 8.92 2.32
CA SER A 258 -15.42 9.88 2.94
C SER A 258 -14.01 9.86 2.34
N ALA A 259 -13.51 11.03 1.94
CA ALA A 259 -12.20 11.24 1.28
C ALA A 259 -11.04 10.64 2.10
N CYS A 260 -10.11 9.91 1.46
CA CYS A 260 -9.06 9.17 2.17
C CYS A 260 -8.18 10.07 3.06
N SER A 261 -8.00 11.34 2.68
CA SER A 261 -7.32 12.37 3.48
C SER A 261 -7.96 12.71 4.84
N GLN A 262 -9.25 12.40 5.03
CA GLN A 262 -10.02 12.69 6.25
C GLN A 262 -10.87 11.50 6.76
N ASN A 263 -10.78 10.33 6.11
CA ASN A 263 -11.55 9.15 6.45
C ASN A 263 -11.00 8.54 7.75
N SER A 264 -11.74 8.69 8.86
CA SER A 264 -11.27 8.28 10.18
C SER A 264 -11.18 6.75 10.31
N TYR A 265 -12.09 5.97 9.72
CA TYR A 265 -11.95 4.50 9.70
C TYR A 265 -10.63 4.06 9.06
N LEU A 266 -10.35 4.59 7.87
CA LEU A 266 -9.14 4.27 7.11
C LEU A 266 -7.86 4.75 7.82
N LEU A 267 -7.81 6.03 8.21
CA LEU A 267 -6.59 6.65 8.71
C LEU A 267 -6.33 6.36 10.19
N ASN A 268 -7.35 6.11 11.00
CA ASN A 268 -7.20 5.84 12.43
C ASN A 268 -7.37 4.34 12.72
N GLY A 269 -8.48 3.73 12.31
CA GLY A 269 -8.75 2.31 12.54
C GLY A 269 -7.78 1.39 11.80
N LEU A 270 -7.88 1.36 10.47
CA LEU A 270 -7.09 0.45 9.64
C LEU A 270 -5.59 0.77 9.68
N LEU A 271 -5.19 1.99 9.30
CA LEU A 271 -3.78 2.33 9.14
C LEU A 271 -3.03 2.40 10.48
N LYS A 272 -3.53 3.17 11.46
CA LYS A 272 -2.77 3.48 12.69
C LYS A 272 -3.01 2.49 13.82
N ASP A 273 -4.21 1.91 13.94
CA ASP A 273 -4.52 0.99 15.04
C ASP A 273 -4.30 -0.48 14.67
N GLU A 274 -4.92 -0.97 13.59
CA GLU A 274 -4.71 -2.35 13.13
C GLU A 274 -3.30 -2.56 12.58
N LEU A 275 -2.96 -1.89 11.48
CA LEU A 275 -1.64 -2.03 10.87
C LEU A 275 -0.53 -1.42 11.74
N GLY A 276 -0.88 -0.69 12.80
CA GLY A 276 0.08 -0.15 13.76
C GLY A 276 1.06 0.87 13.18
N PHE A 277 0.66 1.64 12.16
CA PHE A 277 1.53 2.61 11.49
C PHE A 277 2.02 3.73 12.43
N GLN A 278 3.33 3.99 12.36
CA GLN A 278 4.08 4.90 13.25
C GLN A 278 4.64 6.14 12.52
N GLY A 279 4.43 6.26 11.21
CA GLY A 279 4.89 7.39 10.41
C GLY A 279 3.87 8.53 10.29
N PHE A 280 4.03 9.37 9.27
CA PHE A 280 3.08 10.46 8.96
C PHE A 280 2.26 10.19 7.68
N ALA A 281 1.11 10.86 7.56
CA ALA A 281 0.20 10.71 6.42
C ALA A 281 0.07 12.02 5.62
N LEU A 282 0.09 11.90 4.29
CA LEU A 282 -0.29 12.92 3.29
C LEU A 282 -1.68 12.55 2.72
N GLY A 283 -2.39 13.38 1.94
CA GLY A 283 -3.69 12.98 1.38
C GLY A 283 -4.39 13.90 0.35
N GLN A 284 -5.27 13.34 -0.52
CA GLN A 284 -6.05 14.02 -1.58
C GLN A 284 -7.54 13.50 -1.70
N ILE A 285 -8.23 13.63 -2.86
CA ILE A 285 -9.71 13.40 -3.16
C ILE A 285 -9.86 12.90 -4.66
N GLN A 286 -10.60 11.88 -5.23
CA GLN A 286 -11.59 10.81 -4.81
C GLN A 286 -11.92 9.59 -5.90
N ASP A 287 -12.52 8.33 -5.66
CA ASP A 287 -12.69 7.04 -6.57
C ASP A 287 -13.91 6.02 -6.30
N ILE A 288 -14.31 4.91 -7.04
CA ILE A 288 -15.49 3.89 -6.88
C ILE A 288 -15.19 2.35 -7.05
N TYR A 289 -15.90 1.39 -6.37
CA TYR A 289 -15.78 -0.13 -6.49
C TYR A 289 -17.10 -0.93 -6.51
N THR A 290 -17.13 -2.16 -7.09
CA THR A 290 -18.29 -3.11 -7.05
C THR A 290 -17.98 -4.62 -7.18
N GLU A 291 -16.79 -5.02 -7.66
CA GLU A 291 -16.44 -6.42 -8.02
C GLU A 291 -15.80 -7.27 -6.90
N GLY A 292 -15.47 -6.66 -5.76
CA GLY A 292 -14.88 -7.36 -4.61
C GLY A 292 -13.45 -7.87 -4.87
N LEU A 293 -13.14 -9.07 -4.38
CA LEU A 293 -11.85 -9.76 -4.55
C LEU A 293 -11.52 -10.14 -6.01
N TYR A 294 -12.46 -9.99 -6.93
CA TYR A 294 -12.42 -10.55 -8.27
C TYR A 294 -11.93 -9.54 -9.29
N ILE A 295 -10.60 -9.36 -9.32
CA ILE A 295 -9.87 -8.59 -10.34
C ILE A 295 -8.85 -9.48 -11.09
N ASP A 296 -8.42 -9.05 -12.27
CA ASP A 296 -7.40 -9.74 -13.10
C ASP A 296 -7.62 -11.26 -13.19
N TYR A 297 -6.61 -12.11 -12.91
CA TYR A 297 -6.74 -13.56 -12.99
C TYR A 297 -7.84 -14.13 -12.06
N ARG A 298 -8.13 -13.46 -10.93
CA ARG A 298 -9.22 -13.87 -10.02
C ARG A 298 -10.58 -13.66 -10.68
N TYR A 299 -10.75 -12.56 -11.43
CA TYR A 299 -11.94 -12.31 -12.25
C TYR A 299 -12.06 -13.32 -13.39
N LEU A 300 -10.98 -13.53 -14.14
CA LEU A 300 -10.97 -14.44 -15.30
C LEU A 300 -11.33 -15.87 -14.88
N ASN A 301 -10.70 -16.38 -13.82
CA ASN A 301 -10.97 -17.72 -13.29
C ASN A 301 -12.42 -17.86 -12.79
N LYS A 302 -12.97 -16.86 -12.06
CA LYS A 302 -14.37 -16.88 -11.59
C LYS A 302 -15.38 -16.93 -12.73
N ASN A 303 -15.10 -16.26 -13.85
CA ASN A 303 -16.00 -16.18 -15.00
C ASN A 303 -15.67 -17.23 -16.08
N ASN A 304 -14.81 -18.21 -15.79
CA ASN A 304 -14.37 -19.27 -16.70
C ASN A 304 -13.82 -18.72 -18.05
N MET A 305 -13.10 -17.59 -17.98
CA MET A 305 -12.57 -16.87 -19.14
C MET A 305 -11.11 -17.27 -19.42
N THR A 306 -10.87 -17.90 -20.58
CA THR A 306 -9.51 -18.28 -21.00
C THR A 306 -8.65 -17.05 -21.31
N ALA A 307 -7.61 -16.83 -20.50
CA ALA A 307 -6.59 -15.82 -20.79
C ALA A 307 -5.73 -16.21 -22.01
N ARG A 308 -5.34 -15.24 -22.85
CA ARG A 308 -4.39 -15.52 -23.96
C ARG A 308 -2.99 -15.87 -23.45
N PHE A 309 -2.59 -15.22 -22.36
CA PHE A 309 -1.45 -15.56 -21.51
C PHE A 309 -1.91 -15.32 -20.07
N ALA A 310 -1.68 -16.26 -19.16
CA ALA A 310 -2.15 -16.17 -17.77
C ALA A 310 -1.27 -15.27 -16.91
N PHE A 311 -1.74 -14.92 -15.71
CA PHE A 311 -0.92 -14.24 -14.71
C PHE A 311 0.27 -15.13 -14.30
N GLY A 312 1.47 -14.54 -14.27
CA GLY A 312 2.74 -15.27 -14.09
C GLY A 312 3.29 -15.96 -15.34
N HIS A 313 2.56 -15.99 -16.47
CA HIS A 313 3.04 -16.64 -17.70
C HIS A 313 4.28 -15.94 -18.29
N GLY A 314 5.35 -16.71 -18.50
CA GLY A 314 6.53 -16.29 -19.25
C GLY A 314 7.20 -17.48 -19.94
N LEU A 315 7.71 -17.26 -21.15
CA LEU A 315 8.52 -18.24 -21.86
C LEU A 315 10.02 -18.07 -21.53
N SER A 316 10.77 -19.15 -21.70
CA SER A 316 12.22 -19.19 -21.59
C SER A 316 12.82 -19.85 -22.84
N TYR A 317 14.06 -19.51 -23.18
CA TYR A 317 14.81 -20.20 -24.24
C TYR A 317 15.30 -21.60 -23.80
N THR A 318 15.09 -21.97 -22.53
CA THR A 318 15.34 -23.31 -22.00
C THR A 318 14.14 -23.84 -21.21
N GLN A 319 14.10 -25.14 -20.96
CA GLN A 319 13.05 -25.82 -20.20
C GLN A 319 13.50 -26.10 -18.76
N PHE A 320 12.53 -26.20 -17.85
CA PHE A 320 12.79 -26.51 -16.44
C PHE A 320 11.86 -27.62 -15.94
N THR A 321 12.38 -28.47 -15.07
CA THR A 321 11.57 -29.42 -14.27
C THR A 321 11.65 -29.07 -12.79
N TYR A 322 10.61 -29.46 -12.06
CA TYR A 322 10.48 -29.27 -10.62
C TYR A 322 10.23 -30.64 -9.99
N THR A 323 11.11 -31.07 -9.08
CA THR A 323 11.15 -32.41 -8.49
C THR A 323 11.46 -32.36 -7.00
N ASN A 324 11.41 -33.52 -6.32
CA ASN A 324 11.81 -33.67 -4.91
C ASN A 324 11.11 -32.68 -3.96
N ALA A 325 9.83 -32.40 -4.22
CA ALA A 325 9.07 -31.45 -3.44
C ALA A 325 8.72 -32.02 -2.06
N THR A 326 9.00 -31.26 -1.00
CA THR A 326 8.69 -31.60 0.38
C THR A 326 7.99 -30.43 1.07
N ILE A 327 6.97 -30.72 1.88
CA ILE A 327 6.30 -29.73 2.73
C ILE A 327 6.64 -30.04 4.19
N THR A 328 6.84 -29.00 5.00
CA THR A 328 7.15 -29.12 6.43
C THR A 328 6.31 -28.12 7.20
N ALA A 329 5.56 -28.60 8.20
CA ALA A 329 4.89 -27.75 9.17
C ALA A 329 5.92 -27.12 10.13
N VAL A 330 5.73 -25.85 10.45
CA VAL A 330 6.65 -25.05 11.27
C VAL A 330 5.90 -24.55 12.52
N THR A 331 4.96 -23.62 12.36
CA THR A 331 4.08 -23.16 13.46
C THR A 331 2.68 -23.77 13.34
N PRO A 332 2.15 -24.46 14.37
CA PRO A 332 0.81 -25.03 14.35
C PRO A 332 -0.29 -23.98 14.13
N LEU A 333 -1.31 -24.34 13.34
CA LEU A 333 -2.46 -23.48 13.07
C LEU A 333 -3.58 -23.65 14.11
N THR A 334 -4.26 -22.55 14.35
CA THR A 334 -5.44 -22.39 15.23
C THR A 334 -6.43 -21.48 14.51
N ALA A 335 -7.73 -21.60 14.77
CA ALA A 335 -8.76 -20.84 14.03
C ALA A 335 -8.53 -19.33 14.12
N LEU A 336 -8.28 -18.81 15.32
CA LEU A 336 -7.82 -17.44 15.56
C LEU A 336 -6.30 -17.41 15.81
N PRO A 337 -5.60 -16.31 15.49
CA PRO A 337 -4.24 -16.07 15.99
C PRO A 337 -4.22 -15.98 17.52
N PRO A 338 -3.06 -16.19 18.16
CA PRO A 338 -2.84 -15.82 19.56
C PRO A 338 -3.24 -14.36 19.84
N THR A 339 -3.64 -14.09 21.08
CA THR A 339 -3.94 -12.73 21.55
C THR A 339 -2.76 -11.81 21.26
N ARG A 340 -3.02 -10.74 20.51
CA ARG A 340 -2.00 -9.75 20.13
C ARG A 340 -1.29 -9.13 21.34
N PRO A 341 -0.07 -8.59 21.16
CA PRO A 341 0.57 -7.74 22.17
C PRO A 341 -0.32 -6.55 22.57
N ALA A 342 -0.19 -6.13 23.83
CA ALA A 342 -0.67 -4.83 24.29
C ALA A 342 0.18 -3.71 23.69
N LYS A 343 -0.41 -2.53 23.45
CA LYS A 343 0.34 -1.34 23.06
C LYS A 343 1.23 -0.90 24.22
N GLY A 344 2.48 -0.55 23.94
CA GLY A 344 3.37 0.11 24.91
C GLY A 344 2.90 1.54 25.25
N SER A 345 3.65 2.20 26.13
CA SER A 345 3.47 3.63 26.42
C SER A 345 3.66 4.48 25.15
N THR A 346 2.99 5.63 25.07
CA THR A 346 3.19 6.62 23.99
C THR A 346 3.73 7.94 24.56
N PRO A 347 4.52 8.71 23.80
CA PRO A 347 4.98 10.03 24.22
C PRO A 347 3.85 10.96 24.66
N VAL A 348 4.08 11.66 25.77
CA VAL A 348 3.17 12.67 26.30
C VAL A 348 3.67 14.04 25.87
N TYR A 349 2.74 14.86 25.36
CA TYR A 349 2.96 16.24 24.98
C TYR A 349 2.03 17.13 25.82
N SER A 350 2.43 18.39 26.03
CA SER A 350 1.54 19.37 26.67
C SER A 350 0.31 19.61 25.81
N SER A 351 -0.87 19.60 26.44
CA SER A 351 -2.14 20.01 25.84
C SER A 351 -2.59 21.40 26.32
N ALA A 352 -1.70 22.17 26.97
CA ALA A 352 -1.98 23.55 27.32
C ALA A 352 -2.03 24.42 26.06
N ILE A 353 -3.00 25.35 26.00
CA ILE A 353 -3.07 26.35 24.93
C ILE A 353 -1.86 27.29 25.09
N PRO A 354 -0.99 27.44 24.07
CA PRO A 354 0.18 28.31 24.16
C PRO A 354 -0.23 29.79 24.06
N PRO A 355 0.64 30.74 24.48
CA PRO A 355 0.37 32.17 24.35
C PRO A 355 0.08 32.55 22.89
N ALA A 356 -0.94 33.39 22.66
CA ALA A 356 -1.35 33.82 21.31
C ALA A 356 -0.18 34.37 20.46
N ALA A 357 0.81 35.00 21.08
CA ALA A 357 2.02 35.49 20.43
C ALA A 357 2.85 34.40 19.71
N GLU A 358 2.76 33.12 20.09
CA GLU A 358 3.39 32.01 19.36
C GLU A 358 2.79 31.76 17.96
N ALA A 359 1.62 32.33 17.67
CA ALA A 359 0.92 32.22 16.39
C ALA A 359 0.94 33.53 15.57
N VAL A 360 1.60 34.59 16.04
CA VAL A 360 1.66 35.89 15.34
C VAL A 360 3.02 36.04 14.64
N ALA A 361 3.00 36.53 13.40
CA ALA A 361 4.23 36.77 12.64
C ALA A 361 5.18 37.75 13.37
N PRO A 362 6.50 37.52 13.35
CA PRO A 362 7.47 38.39 14.03
C PRO A 362 7.49 39.81 13.41
N SER A 363 7.93 40.79 14.19
CA SER A 363 8.07 42.17 13.69
C SER A 363 9.05 42.23 12.52
N GLY A 364 8.69 42.96 11.46
CA GLY A 364 9.47 43.03 10.22
C GLY A 364 9.36 41.80 9.31
N PHE A 365 8.43 40.87 9.55
CA PHE A 365 8.23 39.71 8.68
C PHE A 365 7.71 40.12 7.29
N HIS A 366 8.47 39.79 6.24
CA HIS A 366 8.08 40.00 4.85
C HIS A 366 7.45 38.73 4.27
N THR A 367 6.25 38.85 3.71
CA THR A 367 5.53 37.73 3.08
C THR A 367 5.90 37.58 1.61
N ILE A 368 6.12 36.33 1.18
CA ILE A 368 6.25 35.96 -0.24
C ILE A 368 4.84 35.62 -0.75
N TRP A 369 4.45 36.19 -1.88
CA TRP A 369 3.15 35.95 -2.49
C TRP A 369 2.97 34.47 -2.84
N ARG A 370 1.79 33.90 -2.53
CA ARG A 370 1.44 32.46 -2.58
C ARG A 370 2.19 31.51 -1.63
N TYR A 371 3.17 31.98 -0.85
CA TYR A 371 3.78 31.17 0.18
C TYR A 371 2.81 31.00 1.35
N LEU A 372 2.66 29.77 1.85
CA LEU A 372 1.78 29.41 2.96
C LEU A 372 2.54 29.48 4.29
N TYR A 373 2.02 30.25 5.23
CA TYR A 373 2.64 30.49 6.54
C TYR A 373 1.74 30.01 7.67
N SER A 374 2.35 29.60 8.79
CA SER A 374 1.64 29.21 10.02
C SER A 374 1.25 30.38 10.93
N TRP A 375 1.31 31.61 10.42
CA TRP A 375 1.03 32.83 11.17
C TRP A 375 -0.41 33.31 10.97
N LEU A 376 -1.01 33.77 12.06
CA LEU A 376 -2.31 34.45 12.12
C LEU A 376 -2.11 35.96 12.24
N SER A 377 -3.19 36.74 12.05
CA SER A 377 -3.20 38.12 12.53
C SER A 377 -3.21 38.15 14.07
N ALA A 378 -2.76 39.25 14.68
CA ALA A 378 -2.76 39.39 16.14
C ALA A 378 -4.18 39.28 16.74
N SER A 379 -5.20 39.77 16.03
CA SER A 379 -6.62 39.64 16.41
C SER A 379 -7.11 38.20 16.35
N ASP A 380 -6.78 37.46 15.28
CA ASP A 380 -7.24 36.07 15.12
C ASP A 380 -6.55 35.15 16.13
N ALA A 381 -5.25 35.35 16.38
CA ALA A 381 -4.50 34.62 17.39
C ALA A 381 -5.06 34.86 18.80
N ALA A 382 -5.38 36.11 19.15
CA ALA A 382 -6.00 36.45 20.43
C ALA A 382 -7.38 35.77 20.58
N ALA A 383 -8.26 35.91 19.58
CA ALA A 383 -9.59 35.28 19.58
C ALA A 383 -9.49 33.76 19.71
N ALA A 384 -8.64 33.11 18.90
CA ALA A 384 -8.41 31.67 18.94
C ALA A 384 -7.92 31.19 20.32
N SER A 385 -7.00 31.93 20.97
CA SER A 385 -6.49 31.57 22.30
C SER A 385 -7.55 31.60 23.41
N THR A 386 -8.66 32.33 23.20
CA THR A 386 -9.81 32.41 24.12
C THR A 386 -10.97 31.47 23.75
N SER A 387 -10.93 30.82 22.59
CA SER A 387 -12.03 29.95 22.15
C SER A 387 -11.97 28.58 22.81
N SER A 388 -12.98 28.27 23.62
CA SER A 388 -13.23 26.92 24.15
C SER A 388 -14.01 26.01 23.19
N HIS A 389 -14.48 26.55 22.06
CA HIS A 389 -15.45 25.88 21.20
C HIS A 389 -14.87 25.49 19.83
N TYR A 390 -14.32 24.27 19.76
CA TYR A 390 -14.09 23.57 18.50
C TYR A 390 -15.16 22.50 18.32
N ALA A 391 -15.85 22.51 17.17
CA ALA A 391 -16.91 21.56 16.86
C ALA A 391 -16.32 20.19 16.44
N TYR A 392 -15.97 19.37 17.43
CA TYR A 392 -15.49 18.01 17.19
C TYR A 392 -16.59 17.11 16.60
N PRO A 393 -16.23 16.10 15.78
CA PRO A 393 -17.19 15.10 15.28
C PRO A 393 -17.92 14.37 16.42
N ALA A 394 -19.15 13.93 16.16
CA ALA A 394 -19.90 13.10 17.10
C ALA A 394 -19.11 11.82 17.44
N GLY A 395 -19.04 11.48 18.74
CA GLY A 395 -18.24 10.34 19.23
C GLY A 395 -16.73 10.61 19.36
N TYR A 396 -16.24 11.82 19.06
CA TYR A 396 -14.84 12.15 19.30
C TYR A 396 -14.50 12.12 20.80
N SER A 397 -13.35 11.53 21.11
CA SER A 397 -12.77 11.45 22.46
C SER A 397 -11.24 11.54 22.35
N THR A 398 -10.57 11.97 23.42
CA THR A 398 -9.09 11.95 23.52
C THR A 398 -8.55 10.68 24.19
N THR A 399 -9.41 9.90 24.85
CA THR A 399 -9.06 8.67 25.57
C THR A 399 -8.68 7.57 24.58
N GLN A 400 -7.42 7.14 24.62
CA GLN A 400 -6.89 6.08 23.74
C GLN A 400 -7.53 4.73 24.07
N THR A 401 -7.87 3.94 23.04
CA THR A 401 -8.42 2.59 23.19
C THR A 401 -7.32 1.52 23.05
N ALA A 402 -7.61 0.30 23.50
CA ALA A 402 -6.68 -0.82 23.42
C ALA A 402 -6.25 -1.16 21.99
N GLY A 403 -7.12 -0.96 20.99
CA GLY A 403 -6.95 -1.35 19.58
C GLY A 403 -7.68 -2.64 19.17
N PRO A 404 -7.89 -2.90 17.86
CA PRO A 404 -8.63 -4.06 17.36
C PRO A 404 -7.85 -5.37 17.58
N PRO A 405 -8.50 -6.55 17.62
CA PRO A 405 -7.83 -7.83 17.90
C PRO A 405 -6.86 -8.25 16.78
N ALA A 406 -7.08 -7.78 15.55
CA ALA A 406 -6.21 -7.97 14.39
C ALA A 406 -4.89 -7.17 14.43
N GLY A 407 -4.77 -6.16 15.32
CA GLY A 407 -3.62 -5.26 15.37
C GLY A 407 -2.52 -5.64 16.36
N GLY A 408 -1.80 -4.65 16.89
CA GLY A 408 -0.78 -4.84 17.94
C GLY A 408 0.64 -5.15 17.45
N GLY A 409 0.90 -4.98 16.16
CA GLY A 409 2.22 -5.07 15.53
C GLY A 409 2.27 -4.32 14.20
N PRO A 410 3.46 -4.09 13.62
CA PRO A 410 3.58 -3.40 12.34
C PRO A 410 3.08 -4.31 11.20
N GLY A 411 2.01 -3.88 10.54
CA GLY A 411 1.28 -4.66 9.54
C GLY A 411 0.15 -5.56 10.10
N GLY A 412 -0.13 -5.48 11.40
CA GLY A 412 -1.12 -6.31 12.11
C GLY A 412 -0.51 -7.15 13.24
N ASN A 413 -1.31 -8.04 13.82
CA ASN A 413 -0.91 -8.97 14.88
C ASN A 413 0.33 -9.78 14.43
N PRO A 414 1.46 -9.76 15.17
CA PRO A 414 2.70 -10.40 14.74
C PRO A 414 2.55 -11.88 14.35
N ALA A 415 1.68 -12.62 15.04
CA ALA A 415 1.48 -14.05 14.80
C ALA A 415 0.82 -14.38 13.44
N LEU A 416 0.30 -13.36 12.73
CA LEU A 416 -0.13 -13.49 11.33
C LEU A 416 1.06 -13.78 10.40
N PHE A 417 2.27 -13.34 10.77
CA PHE A 417 3.48 -13.46 9.98
C PHE A 417 4.36 -14.66 10.36
N ASP A 418 3.97 -15.43 11.38
CA ASP A 418 4.61 -16.71 11.71
C ASP A 418 4.50 -17.67 10.53
N VAL A 419 5.63 -18.26 10.11
CA VAL A 419 5.64 -19.29 9.06
C VAL A 419 4.93 -20.54 9.59
N ALA A 420 3.80 -20.88 8.98
CA ALA A 420 3.02 -22.07 9.31
C ALA A 420 3.57 -23.29 8.57
N TYR A 421 3.96 -23.12 7.30
CA TYR A 421 4.52 -24.19 6.46
C TYR A 421 5.65 -23.66 5.56
N THR A 422 6.61 -24.53 5.27
CA THR A 422 7.57 -24.34 4.17
C THR A 422 7.40 -25.43 3.12
N VAL A 423 7.66 -25.11 1.86
CA VAL A 423 7.71 -26.05 0.74
C VAL A 423 9.06 -25.91 0.04
N ALA A 424 9.92 -26.92 0.15
CA ALA A 424 11.19 -26.99 -0.55
C ALA A 424 11.06 -27.87 -1.80
N LEU A 425 11.72 -27.50 -2.90
CA LEU A 425 11.70 -28.27 -4.15
C LEU A 425 12.97 -28.03 -4.97
N THR A 426 13.38 -29.04 -5.74
CA THR A 426 14.51 -28.97 -6.68
C THR A 426 14.02 -28.48 -8.03
N VAL A 427 14.62 -27.40 -8.54
CA VAL A 427 14.38 -26.88 -9.90
C VAL A 427 15.60 -27.19 -10.76
N THR A 428 15.41 -27.79 -11.94
CA THR A 428 16.50 -28.23 -12.83
C THR A 428 16.30 -27.67 -14.23
N ASN A 429 17.35 -27.09 -14.83
CA ASN A 429 17.36 -26.72 -16.24
C ASN A 429 17.55 -27.98 -17.10
N THR A 430 16.51 -28.41 -17.81
CA THR A 430 16.51 -29.62 -18.64
C THR A 430 16.70 -29.38 -20.12
N GLY A 431 16.76 -28.12 -20.56
CA GLY A 431 17.17 -27.80 -21.93
C GLY A 431 18.68 -27.92 -22.13
N THR A 432 19.10 -28.22 -23.35
CA THR A 432 20.48 -28.66 -23.68
C THR A 432 21.42 -27.55 -24.12
N ARG A 433 20.92 -26.36 -24.45
CA ARG A 433 21.69 -25.31 -25.17
C ARG A 433 21.88 -24.00 -24.40
N TYR A 434 20.91 -23.61 -23.57
CA TYR A 434 20.88 -22.27 -22.97
C TYR A 434 20.78 -22.33 -21.45
N ALA A 435 21.52 -21.45 -20.79
CA ALA A 435 21.33 -21.16 -19.38
C ALA A 435 20.11 -20.23 -19.18
N GLY A 436 19.48 -20.26 -18.01
CA GLY A 436 18.33 -19.39 -17.71
C GLY A 436 17.95 -19.38 -16.23
N LYS A 437 16.96 -18.55 -15.87
CA LYS A 437 16.33 -18.55 -14.55
C LYS A 437 14.91 -19.13 -14.62
N ALA A 438 14.49 -19.86 -13.59
CA ALA A 438 13.10 -20.27 -13.38
C ALA A 438 12.46 -19.49 -12.23
N VAL A 439 11.13 -19.39 -12.23
CA VAL A 439 10.34 -18.82 -11.13
C VAL A 439 9.43 -19.92 -10.59
N ALA A 440 9.57 -20.28 -9.32
CA ALA A 440 8.63 -21.13 -8.61
C ALA A 440 7.62 -20.24 -7.87
N GLN A 441 6.32 -20.46 -8.11
CA GLN A 441 5.24 -19.66 -7.52
C GLN A 441 4.35 -20.56 -6.67
N ALA A 442 4.17 -20.25 -5.39
CA ALA A 442 3.28 -20.96 -4.47
C ALA A 442 1.88 -20.35 -4.47
N TYR A 443 0.89 -21.17 -4.81
CA TYR A 443 -0.52 -20.84 -4.79
C TYR A 443 -1.29 -21.66 -3.75
N VAL A 444 -2.03 -21.00 -2.87
CA VAL A 444 -2.94 -21.67 -1.92
C VAL A 444 -4.30 -21.91 -2.56
N GLN A 445 -4.77 -23.15 -2.53
CA GLN A 445 -6.18 -23.53 -2.63
C GLN A 445 -6.68 -23.89 -1.22
N PHE A 446 -7.74 -23.23 -0.78
CA PHE A 446 -8.36 -23.45 0.53
C PHE A 446 -9.15 -24.78 0.56
N PRO A 447 -9.41 -25.36 1.74
CA PRO A 447 -10.31 -26.50 1.88
C PRO A 447 -11.72 -26.18 1.37
N VAL A 448 -12.41 -27.17 0.79
CA VAL A 448 -13.85 -27.07 0.46
C VAL A 448 -14.69 -27.59 1.64
N ALA A 449 -14.31 -28.75 2.20
CA ALA A 449 -14.96 -29.28 3.39
C ALA A 449 -14.56 -28.47 4.64
N GLY A 450 -15.55 -28.03 5.42
CA GLY A 450 -15.33 -27.30 6.68
C GLY A 450 -14.96 -25.82 6.53
N ASN A 451 -14.91 -25.28 5.31
CA ASN A 451 -14.65 -23.87 5.05
C ASN A 451 -15.98 -23.13 4.76
N PRO A 452 -16.45 -22.20 5.62
CA PRO A 452 -17.70 -21.48 5.39
C PRO A 452 -17.57 -20.23 4.50
N TYR A 453 -16.37 -19.91 3.98
CA TYR A 453 -16.09 -18.67 3.25
C TYR A 453 -15.89 -18.90 1.75
N ASP A 454 -16.47 -18.02 0.92
CA ASP A 454 -16.10 -17.90 -0.50
C ASP A 454 -14.60 -17.58 -0.62
N THR A 455 -13.87 -18.31 -1.47
CA THR A 455 -12.43 -18.15 -1.66
C THR A 455 -12.05 -18.44 -3.11
N PRO A 456 -11.20 -17.62 -3.77
CA PRO A 456 -10.72 -17.90 -5.12
C PRO A 456 -10.02 -19.26 -5.21
N THR A 457 -10.22 -19.96 -6.34
CA THR A 457 -9.75 -21.34 -6.60
C THR A 457 -8.28 -21.56 -6.25
N VAL A 458 -7.45 -20.57 -6.57
CA VAL A 458 -6.02 -20.49 -6.22
C VAL A 458 -5.63 -19.03 -5.99
N GLN A 459 -4.74 -18.78 -5.04
CA GLN A 459 -4.20 -17.44 -4.75
C GLN A 459 -2.69 -17.47 -4.55
N LEU A 460 -1.94 -16.57 -5.18
CA LEU A 460 -0.50 -16.44 -4.94
C LEU A 460 -0.24 -16.12 -3.46
N ARG A 461 0.82 -16.69 -2.89
CA ARG A 461 1.28 -16.44 -1.51
C ARG A 461 2.79 -16.32 -1.34
N ASP A 462 3.58 -17.03 -2.14
CA ASP A 462 5.02 -16.80 -2.22
C ASP A 462 5.57 -17.08 -3.63
N LEU A 463 6.75 -16.55 -3.93
CA LEU A 463 7.48 -16.77 -5.17
C LEU A 463 8.98 -16.79 -4.89
N GLU A 464 9.73 -17.66 -5.57
CA GLU A 464 11.19 -17.62 -5.57
C GLU A 464 11.75 -17.83 -6.96
N LYS A 465 12.87 -17.15 -7.25
CA LYS A 465 13.50 -17.16 -8.56
C LYS A 465 14.92 -17.67 -8.47
N THR A 466 15.25 -18.65 -9.31
CA THR A 466 16.57 -19.29 -9.26
C THR A 466 17.70 -18.32 -9.63
N ALA A 467 18.91 -18.65 -9.19
CA ALA A 467 20.11 -18.21 -9.90
C ALA A 467 20.06 -18.68 -11.37
N THR A 468 20.95 -18.14 -12.21
CA THR A 468 21.08 -18.61 -13.60
C THR A 468 21.61 -20.05 -13.60
N LEU A 469 20.80 -21.00 -14.06
CA LEU A 469 21.13 -22.41 -14.16
C LEU A 469 21.62 -22.75 -15.57
N ALA A 470 22.80 -23.34 -15.70
CA ALA A 470 23.30 -23.94 -16.94
C ALA A 470 22.50 -25.22 -17.31
N PRO A 471 22.55 -25.70 -18.58
CA PRO A 471 22.02 -27.02 -18.97
C PRO A 471 22.42 -28.13 -17.99
N GLY A 472 21.44 -28.89 -17.49
CA GLY A 472 21.64 -29.96 -16.50
C GLY A 472 21.87 -29.51 -15.06
N GLN A 473 21.97 -28.20 -14.79
CA GLN A 473 22.17 -27.67 -13.43
C GLN A 473 20.84 -27.60 -12.66
N SER A 474 20.89 -27.97 -11.38
CA SER A 474 19.79 -27.86 -10.42
C SER A 474 20.07 -26.81 -9.34
N ALA A 475 19.00 -26.28 -8.75
CA ALA A 475 19.03 -25.55 -7.48
C ALA A 475 17.78 -25.89 -6.65
N THR A 476 17.92 -25.92 -5.32
CA THR A 476 16.78 -26.01 -4.41
C THR A 476 16.22 -24.60 -4.18
N VAL A 477 14.90 -24.46 -4.21
CA VAL A 477 14.19 -23.25 -3.75
C VAL A 477 13.27 -23.61 -2.59
N THR A 478 12.98 -22.66 -1.72
CA THR A 478 12.10 -22.84 -0.55
C THR A 478 11.10 -21.72 -0.50
N LEU A 479 9.82 -22.08 -0.51
CA LEU A 479 8.68 -21.18 -0.46
C LEU A 479 8.07 -21.24 0.95
N SER A 480 7.64 -20.12 1.50
CA SER A 480 7.17 -20.01 2.88
C SER A 480 5.74 -19.48 2.94
N LEU A 481 4.89 -20.12 3.74
CA LEU A 481 3.51 -19.71 3.95
C LEU A 481 3.31 -19.35 5.43
N SER A 482 2.91 -18.11 5.68
CA SER A 482 2.55 -17.63 7.00
C SER A 482 1.13 -18.04 7.41
N ARG A 483 0.78 -17.81 8.68
CA ARG A 483 -0.60 -17.89 9.15
C ARG A 483 -1.56 -17.05 8.28
N LYS A 484 -1.19 -15.81 7.95
CA LYS A 484 -2.01 -14.88 7.15
C LYS A 484 -2.31 -15.44 5.76
N ASP A 485 -1.35 -16.13 5.17
CA ASP A 485 -1.47 -16.72 3.83
C ASP A 485 -2.52 -17.84 3.76
N LEU A 486 -2.82 -18.45 4.90
CA LEU A 486 -3.80 -19.53 5.11
C LEU A 486 -5.06 -19.03 5.87
N SER A 487 -5.22 -17.71 6.02
CA SER A 487 -6.38 -17.08 6.65
C SER A 487 -7.26 -16.31 5.66
N VAL A 488 -8.51 -16.09 6.07
CA VAL A 488 -9.46 -15.14 5.50
C VAL A 488 -9.73 -14.03 6.52
N TRP A 489 -10.27 -12.88 6.09
CA TRP A 489 -10.78 -11.86 7.00
C TRP A 489 -12.23 -12.15 7.36
N ASP A 490 -12.50 -12.36 8.65
CA ASP A 490 -13.86 -12.49 9.17
C ASP A 490 -14.37 -11.16 9.72
N VAL A 491 -15.41 -10.64 9.07
CA VAL A 491 -16.00 -9.32 9.37
C VAL A 491 -16.76 -9.28 10.70
N GLN A 492 -17.16 -10.42 11.27
CA GLN A 492 -17.83 -10.48 12.58
C GLN A 492 -16.82 -10.57 13.73
N ALA A 493 -15.75 -11.35 13.53
CA ALA A 493 -14.63 -11.43 14.47
C ALA A 493 -13.71 -10.19 14.41
N GLN A 494 -13.78 -9.39 13.33
CA GLN A 494 -12.86 -8.29 13.02
C GLN A 494 -11.40 -8.75 13.12
N ASN A 495 -11.12 -9.91 12.53
CA ASN A 495 -9.84 -10.60 12.65
C ASN A 495 -9.60 -11.59 11.50
N TRP A 496 -8.34 -11.98 11.33
CA TRP A 496 -7.92 -13.03 10.41
C TRP A 496 -8.22 -14.41 11.01
N VAL A 497 -8.95 -15.25 10.27
CA VAL A 497 -9.38 -16.59 10.68
C VAL A 497 -8.79 -17.63 9.73
N VAL A 498 -8.16 -18.68 10.27
CA VAL A 498 -7.86 -19.91 9.53
C VAL A 498 -9.13 -20.75 9.49
N PRO A 499 -9.82 -20.89 8.33
CA PRO A 499 -11.22 -21.34 8.31
C PRO A 499 -11.40 -22.81 8.69
N ALA A 500 -10.43 -23.67 8.37
CA ALA A 500 -10.39 -25.07 8.80
C ALA A 500 -8.95 -25.46 9.16
N PRO A 501 -8.49 -25.25 10.41
CA PRO A 501 -7.08 -25.44 10.78
C PRO A 501 -6.54 -26.87 10.63
N ALA A 502 -7.42 -27.87 10.74
CA ALA A 502 -7.12 -29.28 10.48
C ALA A 502 -7.52 -29.73 9.05
N GLY A 503 -7.92 -28.79 8.20
CA GLY A 503 -8.34 -29.04 6.82
C GLY A 503 -7.18 -29.16 5.85
N ARG A 504 -7.42 -29.86 4.72
CA ARG A 504 -6.46 -29.96 3.61
C ARG A 504 -6.47 -28.68 2.79
N PHE A 505 -5.55 -27.76 3.07
CA PHE A 505 -5.11 -26.78 2.09
C PHE A 505 -4.23 -27.49 1.06
N LYS A 506 -4.31 -27.08 -0.21
CA LYS A 506 -3.35 -27.52 -1.23
C LYS A 506 -2.43 -26.36 -1.60
N ILE A 507 -1.13 -26.60 -1.52
CA ILE A 507 -0.09 -25.67 -1.91
C ILE A 507 0.39 -26.07 -3.30
N TRP A 508 -0.16 -25.43 -4.32
CA TRP A 508 0.21 -25.67 -5.72
C TRP A 508 1.49 -24.91 -6.06
N VAL A 509 2.46 -25.55 -6.73
CA VAL A 509 3.77 -24.92 -7.02
C VAL A 509 4.23 -25.20 -8.45
N ARG A 510 4.34 -24.14 -9.29
CA ARG A 510 4.78 -24.21 -10.71
C ARG A 510 5.15 -22.81 -11.25
N GLU A 511 5.38 -22.65 -12.56
CA GLU A 511 5.82 -21.36 -13.16
C GLU A 511 4.72 -20.33 -13.47
N ALA A 512 3.44 -20.69 -13.43
CA ALA A 512 2.32 -19.80 -13.75
C ALA A 512 0.99 -20.32 -13.17
N SER A 513 -0.02 -19.46 -13.04
CA SER A 513 -1.31 -19.82 -12.41
C SER A 513 -2.11 -20.88 -13.18
N ASP A 514 -1.89 -21.02 -14.50
CA ASP A 514 -2.57 -21.95 -15.42
C ASP A 514 -1.89 -23.33 -15.55
N ARG A 515 -0.77 -23.56 -14.84
CA ARG A 515 0.13 -24.71 -15.06
C ARG A 515 0.43 -25.50 -13.80
N LEU A 516 -0.52 -25.54 -12.87
CA LEU A 516 -0.35 -26.05 -11.52
C LEU A 516 -0.45 -27.59 -11.49
N TYR A 517 0.66 -28.29 -11.75
CA TYR A 517 0.72 -29.76 -11.84
C TYR A 517 1.41 -30.45 -10.66
N LEU A 518 1.79 -29.70 -9.63
CA LEU A 518 2.41 -30.16 -8.39
C LEU A 518 1.67 -29.52 -7.22
N ALA A 519 1.18 -30.33 -6.28
CA ALA A 519 0.55 -29.86 -5.05
C ALA A 519 1.17 -30.52 -3.81
N CYS A 520 1.32 -29.75 -2.75
CA CYS A 520 1.63 -30.25 -1.40
C CYS A 520 0.41 -30.10 -0.49
N TYR A 521 0.17 -31.09 0.37
CA TYR A 521 -1.02 -31.16 1.22
C TYR A 521 -0.66 -30.89 2.70
N THR A 522 -1.33 -29.92 3.33
CA THR A 522 -1.00 -29.48 4.70
C THR A 522 -1.38 -30.48 5.80
N ASP A 523 -2.35 -31.35 5.53
CA ASP A 523 -2.85 -32.39 6.45
C ASP A 523 -2.00 -33.67 6.39
N ALA A 524 -1.59 -34.07 5.18
CA ALA A 524 -0.86 -35.31 4.93
C ALA A 524 0.67 -35.11 4.83
N LEU A 525 1.16 -33.87 4.95
CA LEU A 525 2.56 -33.45 4.86
C LEU A 525 3.36 -34.11 3.70
N ARG A 526 2.70 -34.26 2.55
CA ARG A 526 3.25 -34.89 1.35
C ARG A 526 2.99 -34.04 0.11
N CYS A 527 3.82 -34.21 -0.91
CA CYS A 527 3.65 -33.56 -2.22
C CYS A 527 3.42 -34.60 -3.32
N GLU A 528 2.67 -34.20 -4.34
CA GLU A 528 2.20 -35.06 -5.44
C GLU A 528 2.26 -34.29 -6.76
N GLY A 529 2.86 -34.90 -7.79
CA GLY A 529 3.11 -34.28 -9.09
C GLY A 529 2.47 -35.06 -10.23
N GLY A 530 2.23 -34.38 -11.37
CA GLY A 530 1.45 -34.92 -12.49
C GLY A 530 -0.06 -34.76 -12.31
N LEU A 531 -0.48 -33.90 -11.38
CA LEU A 531 -1.88 -33.56 -11.14
C LEU A 531 -2.45 -32.72 -12.28
N ALA A 532 -3.75 -32.81 -12.51
CA ALA A 532 -4.48 -31.83 -13.31
C ALA A 532 -4.53 -30.48 -12.58
N SER A 533 -4.48 -29.38 -13.34
CA SER A 533 -4.63 -28.03 -12.81
C SER A 533 -6.03 -27.84 -12.17
N PRO A 534 -6.15 -27.06 -11.07
CA PRO A 534 -7.45 -26.72 -10.48
C PRO A 534 -8.18 -25.59 -11.23
N VAL A 535 -7.56 -25.03 -12.27
CA VAL A 535 -8.04 -23.95 -13.16
C VAL A 535 -7.69 -24.28 -14.62
#